data_AF-A0A1Q6YLR7-F1
#
_entry.id   AF-A0A1Q6YLR7-F1
#
_cell.length_a   1.000
_cell.length_b   1.000
_cell.length_c   1.000
_cell.angle_alpha   90.00
_cell.angle_beta   90.00
_cell.angle_gamma   90.00
#
_symmetry.space_group_name_H-M   'P 1'
#
loop_
_entity.id
_entity.type
_entity.pdbx_description
1 polymer ?
#
loop_
_entity_poly.entity_id
_entity_poly.type
_entity_poly.pdbx_seq_one_letter_code
_entity_poly.pdbx_strand_id
1 'polypeptide(L)' 'MEPIGSFQRPKGEHVIVHRCLGCGFERFNRIAADDDFELVLALPALPPRTSREMKALRLEIELALYETRE' A
#
# COMPACT_ATOMS: atom_id res chain seq x y z
N MET A 1 6.84 -12.52 5.36
CA MET A 1 6.02 -11.36 4.95
C MET A 1 5.28 -10.91 6.20
N GLU A 2 5.33 -9.62 6.54
CA GLU A 2 4.59 -9.03 7.67
C GLU A 2 3.50 -8.10 7.14
N PRO A 3 2.29 -8.07 7.73
CA PRO A 3 1.28 -7.08 7.39
C PRO A 3 1.68 -5.73 8.00
N ILE A 4 1.91 -4.72 7.17
CA ILE A 4 2.36 -3.39 7.61
C ILE A 4 1.25 -2.33 7.57
N GLY A 5 0.09 -2.68 7.02
CA GLY A 5 -1.04 -1.78 6.93
C GLY A 5 -2.14 -2.30 6.00
N SER A 6 -3.22 -1.55 5.92
CA SER A 6 -4.34 -1.82 5.02
C SER A 6 -4.83 -0.53 4.36
N PHE A 7 -5.47 -0.64 3.21
CA PHE A 7 -6.19 0.48 2.57
C PHE A 7 -7.41 -0.02 1.83
N GLN A 8 -8.33 0.89 1.53
CA GLN A 8 -9.52 0.60 0.74
C GLN A 8 -9.36 1.14 -0.69
N ARG A 9 -9.72 0.34 -1.69
CA ARG A 9 -9.85 0.80 -3.09
C ARG A 9 -11.16 1.58 -3.28
N PRO A 10 -11.30 2.38 -4.35
CA PRO A 10 -12.51 3.19 -4.57
C PRO A 10 -13.84 2.42 -4.60
N LYS A 11 -13.83 1.10 -4.84
CA LYS A 11 -15.02 0.24 -4.85
C LYS A 11 -15.30 -0.46 -3.51
N GLY A 12 -14.64 -0.07 -2.43
CA GLY A 12 -14.82 -0.69 -1.11
C GLY A 12 -13.95 -1.92 -0.84
N GLU A 13 -13.12 -2.34 -1.80
CA GLU A 13 -12.26 -3.52 -1.63
C GLU A 13 -11.15 -3.21 -0.61
N HIS A 14 -11.09 -3.99 0.48
CA HIS A 14 -10.01 -3.92 1.46
C HIS A 14 -8.78 -4.68 0.96
N VAL A 15 -7.62 -4.07 1.17
CA VAL A 15 -6.33 -4.57 0.72
C VAL A 15 -5.34 -4.51 1.88
N ILE A 16 -4.66 -5.62 2.15
CA ILE A 16 -3.56 -5.70 3.10
C ILE A 16 -2.25 -5.46 2.35
N VAL A 17 -1.39 -4.60 2.91
CA VAL A 17 -0.03 -4.39 2.45
C VAL A 17 0.90 -5.27 3.28
N HIS A 18 1.54 -6.23 2.61
CA HIS A 18 2.55 -7.08 3.22
C HIS A 18 3.94 -6.66 2.80
N ARG A 19 4.89 -6.57 3.73
CA ARG A 19 6.31 -6.34 3.44
C ARG A 19 7.12 -7.62 3.64
N CYS A 20 8.01 -7.90 2.70
CA CYS A 20 8.97 -8.99 2.86
C CYS A 20 10.04 -8.60 3.86
N LEU A 21 10.20 -9.38 4.94
CA LEU A 21 11.24 -9.18 5.94
C LEU A 21 12.67 -9.42 5.40
N GLY A 22 12.80 -10.13 4.27
CA GLY A 22 14.11 -10.41 3.67
C GLY A 22 14.55 -9.37 2.63
N CYS A 23 13.66 -8.97 1.71
CA CYS A 23 14.00 -8.09 0.59
C CYS A 23 13.26 -6.75 0.58
N GLY A 24 12.38 -6.48 1.55
CA GLY A 24 11.61 -5.24 1.64
C GLY A 24 10.48 -5.10 0.62
N PHE A 25 10.32 -6.05 -0.31
CA PHE A 25 9.26 -6.01 -1.33
C PHE A 25 7.85 -5.93 -0.70
N GLU A 26 7.03 -5.01 -1.18
CA GLU A 26 5.64 -4.84 -0.74
C GLU A 26 4.66 -5.54 -1.70
N ARG A 27 3.70 -6.28 -1.15
CA ARG A 27 2.64 -6.95 -1.89
C ARG A 27 1.27 -6.47 -1.41
N PHE A 28 0.37 -6.20 -2.34
CA PHE A 28 -0.98 -5.74 -2.08
C PHE A 28 -1.97 -6.88 -2.31
N ASN A 29 -2.53 -7.42 -1.22
CA ASN A 29 -3.43 -8.56 -1.27
C ASN A 29 -4.85 -8.10 -0.96
N ARG A 30 -5.80 -8.35 -1.86
CA ARG A 30 -7.23 -8.21 -1.53
C ARG A 30 -7.59 -9.24 -0.47
N ILE A 31 -8.36 -8.83 0.54
CA ILE A 31 -8.84 -9.77 1.56
C ILE A 31 -9.79 -10.81 0.95
N ALA A 32 -9.81 -12.00 1.54
CA ALA A 32 -10.73 -13.08 1.24
C ALA A 32 -11.94 -13.04 2.19
N ALA A 33 -12.94 -13.90 1.94
CA ALA A 33 -14.16 -13.95 2.75
C ALA A 33 -13.96 -14.64 4.11
N ASP A 34 -12.90 -15.44 4.24
CA ASP A 34 -12.49 -16.20 5.42
C ASP A 34 -11.38 -15.52 6.22
N ASP A 35 -10.92 -14.34 5.81
CA ASP A 35 -10.02 -13.51 6.61
C ASP A 35 -10.76 -12.96 7.85
N ASP A 36 -10.07 -12.90 8.99
CA ASP A 36 -10.58 -12.23 10.18
C ASP A 36 -10.60 -10.71 9.95
N PHE A 37 -11.78 -10.17 9.72
CA PHE A 37 -11.95 -8.77 9.34
C PHE A 37 -11.57 -7.79 10.46
N GLU A 38 -11.72 -8.17 11.73
CA GLU A 38 -11.34 -7.32 12.86
C GLU A 38 -9.81 -7.13 12.89
N LEU A 39 -9.05 -8.18 12.59
CA LEU A 39 -7.59 -8.07 12.47
C LEU A 39 -7.17 -7.18 11.29
N VAL A 40 -7.91 -7.18 10.19
CA VAL A 40 -7.64 -6.30 9.04
C VAL A 40 -7.87 -4.83 9.41
N LEU A 41 -8.94 -4.54 10.15
CA LEU A 41 -9.27 -3.19 10.61
C LEU A 41 -8.29 -2.67 11.68
N ALA A 42 -7.66 -3.57 12.45
CA ALA A 42 -6.63 -3.22 13.41
C ALA A 42 -5.28 -2.82 12.78
N LEU A 43 -5.06 -3.09 11.49
CA LEU A 43 -3.84 -2.70 10.79
C LEU A 43 -3.78 -1.17 10.58
N PRO A 44 -2.57 -0.58 10.54
CA PRO A 44 -2.41 0.83 10.20
C PRO A 44 -3.06 1.18 8.85
N ALA A 45 -3.88 2.24 8.83
CA ALA A 45 -4.48 2.75 7.61
C ALA A 45 -3.41 3.43 6.74
N LEU A 46 -3.27 2.97 5.51
CA LEU A 46 -2.37 3.53 4.50
C LEU A 46 -3.16 4.30 3.44
N PRO A 47 -2.55 5.30 2.77
CA PRO A 47 -3.20 5.96 1.66
C PRO A 47 -3.54 4.95 0.55
N PRO A 48 -4.67 5.14 -0.17
CA PRO A 48 -5.02 4.30 -1.31
C PRO A 48 -3.88 4.24 -2.33
N ARG A 49 -3.57 3.03 -2.78
CA ARG A 49 -2.50 2.78 -3.75
C ARG A 49 -3.08 2.13 -5.01
N THR A 50 -3.75 2.92 -5.85
CA THR A 50 -4.08 2.52 -7.22
C THR A 50 -2.85 2.58 -8.11
N SER A 51 -2.85 1.84 -9.23
CA SER A 51 -1.76 1.92 -10.20
C SER A 51 -1.55 3.34 -10.74
N ARG A 52 -2.61 4.16 -10.78
CA ARG A 52 -2.55 5.57 -11.18
C ARG A 52 -1.91 6.42 -10.08
N GLU A 53 -2.35 6.28 -8.83
CA GLU A 53 -1.78 7.00 -7.68
C GLU A 53 -0.32 6.62 -7.43
N MET A 54 0.05 5.35 -7.59
CA MET A 54 1.45 4.90 -7.50
C MET A 54 2.33 5.51 -8.59
N LYS A 55 1.80 5.64 -9.82
CA LYS A 55 2.51 6.32 -10.91
C LYS A 55 2.65 7.82 -10.62
N ALA A 56 1.59 8.45 -10.10
CA ALA A 56 1.62 9.86 -9.72
C ALA A 56 2.62 10.11 -8.58
N LEU A 57 2.56 9.35 -7.49
CA LEU A 57 3.50 9.42 -6.37
C LEU A 57 4.95 9.19 -6.81
N ARG A 58 5.18 8.22 -7.71
CA ARG A 58 6.52 7.98 -8.25
C ARG A 58 7.04 9.17 -9.06
N LEU A 59 6.18 9.78 -9.88
CA LEU A 59 6.51 10.98 -10.66
C LEU A 59 6.79 12.17 -9.73
N GLU A 60 5.97 12.36 -8.69
CA GLU A 60 6.18 13.41 -7.67
C GLU A 60 7.52 13.25 -6.95
N ILE A 61 7.86 12.01 -6.54
CA ILE A 61 9.16 11.72 -5.93
C ILE A 61 10.30 12.01 -6.91
N GLU A 62 10.18 11.59 -8.17
CA GLU A 62 11.20 11.80 -9.19
C GLU A 62 11.43 13.30 -9.49
N LEU A 63 10.35 14.08 -9.56
CA LEU A 63 10.42 15.55 -9.71
C LEU A 63 11.09 16.20 -8.50
N ALA A 64 10.70 15.84 -7.27
CA ALA A 64 11.32 16.37 -6.06
C ALA A 64 12.83 16.04 -5.97
N LEU A 65 13.23 14.84 -6.40
CA LEU A 65 14.64 14.46 -6.49
C LEU A 65 15.41 15.22 -7.58
N TYR A 66 14.74 15.66 -8.65
CA TYR A 66 15.35 16.51 -9.67
C TYR A 66 15.56 17.93 -9.13
N GLU A 67 14.54 18.53 -8.52
CA GLU A 67 14.56 19.89 -7.97
C GLU A 67 15.58 20.08 -6.83
N THR A 68 15.87 19.02 -6.07
CA THR A 68 16.86 19.07 -4.97
C THR A 68 18.30 18.83 -5.40
N ARG A 69 18.53 18.58 -6.70
CA ARG A 69 19.87 18.37 -7.29
C ARG A 69 20.42 19.62 -7.98
N GLU A 70 19.65 20.70 -8.04
CA GLU A 70 20.09 22.06 -8.45
C GLU A 70 20.43 22.91 -7.21
#